data_AF-A0A067M8Y9-F1
#
_entry.id   AF-A0A067M8Y9-F1
#
_cell.length_a   1.000
_cell.length_b   1.000
_cell.length_c   1.000
_cell.angle_alpha   90.00
_cell.angle_beta   90.00
_cell.angle_gamma   90.00
#
_symmetry.space_group_name_H-M   'P 1'
#
loop_
_entity.id
_entity.type
_entity.pdbx_description
1 polymer ?
#
loop_
_entity_poly.entity_id
_entity_poly.type
_entity_poly.pdbx_seq_one_letter_code
_entity_poly.pdbx_strand_id
1 'polypeptide(L)'
;MSENDISSTRARAPFSPATQQQIVRANQKDVYHVSQLREQTESVLRSVLGTRWLTRWEKEVDLISRLVYFGTSSILGAQTLGEEYVDTWQYDVRSRSTPSTRLRALLLLLPALPAYIRSRLASRISPESRLSKLLSALPYAAEAITEINLAVFYLSGSYYTISNRILSIRRLSSIPPDPNSRPPSYSFLGVLISMRLLYKLAVFLKPYYEKNILTGQGDVSVHEERRPSTAQKETYIDTQPVSILAQIPVTDDTRPDEDSFTMLDTSLLTPQEQAVRRCALCLEERMESCATECGHLFCWRCAVGWAREKPECPLCRQALDLTRLLPIYNL
;
A
#
# COMPACT_ATOMS: atom_id res chain seq x y z
N MET A 1 -45.92 33.32 -36.46
CA MET A 1 -46.68 33.63 -35.23
C MET A 1 -46.92 32.31 -34.53
N SER A 2 -46.31 31.99 -33.40
CA SER A 2 -45.71 32.78 -32.31
C SER A 2 -44.64 31.89 -31.64
N GLU A 3 -43.38 32.30 -31.51
CA GLU A 3 -42.86 33.02 -30.34
C GLU A 3 -43.23 32.32 -29.01
N ASN A 4 -42.34 31.45 -28.49
CA ASN A 4 -41.97 31.38 -27.06
C ASN A 4 -41.19 30.11 -26.63
N ASP A 5 -40.40 29.48 -27.49
CA ASP A 5 -39.34 28.53 -27.04
C ASP A 5 -37.96 29.21 -27.00
N ILE A 6 -37.89 30.38 -26.37
CA ILE A 6 -36.61 30.96 -25.90
C ILE A 6 -36.33 30.34 -24.54
N SER A 7 -36.14 29.02 -24.52
CA SER A 7 -35.63 28.33 -23.34
C SER A 7 -34.15 28.69 -23.19
N SER A 8 -33.88 29.50 -22.18
CA SER A 8 -32.58 29.89 -21.64
C SER A 8 -31.38 29.14 -22.24
N THR A 9 -30.80 29.68 -23.31
CA THR A 9 -29.47 29.30 -23.77
C THR A 9 -28.49 29.89 -22.75
N ARG A 10 -28.38 29.25 -21.58
CA ARG A 10 -27.21 29.43 -20.71
C ARG A 10 -26.04 29.09 -21.62
N ALA A 11 -25.29 30.10 -22.05
CA ALA A 11 -24.06 29.91 -22.80
C ALA A 11 -23.21 28.88 -22.05
N ARG A 12 -23.23 27.63 -22.53
CA ARG A 12 -22.36 26.58 -22.04
C ARG A 12 -20.96 27.15 -22.21
N ALA A 13 -20.15 27.11 -21.16
CA ALA A 13 -18.73 27.39 -21.31
C ALA A 13 -18.25 26.63 -22.56
N PRO A 14 -17.50 27.29 -23.48
CA PRO A 14 -17.15 26.69 -24.77
C PRO A 14 -16.37 25.37 -24.61
N PHE A 15 -15.82 25.14 -23.42
CA PHE A 15 -15.01 23.98 -23.07
C PHE A 15 -15.78 22.96 -22.23
N SER A 16 -15.66 21.69 -22.62
CA SER A 16 -16.18 20.56 -21.84
C SER A 16 -15.21 20.17 -20.72
N PRO A 17 -15.69 19.60 -19.60
CA PRO A 17 -14.80 19.05 -18.59
C PRO A 17 -13.93 17.93 -19.21
N ALA A 18 -12.69 17.84 -18.75
CA ALA A 18 -11.78 16.80 -19.22
C ALA A 18 -12.32 15.41 -18.87
N THR A 19 -12.21 14.49 -19.82
CA THR A 19 -12.63 13.09 -19.63
C THR A 19 -11.69 12.35 -18.68
N GLN A 20 -12.15 11.26 -18.07
CA GLN A 20 -11.36 10.46 -17.14
C GLN A 20 -10.02 9.99 -17.74
N GLN A 21 -10.07 9.45 -18.97
CA GLN A 21 -8.88 9.05 -19.72
C GLN A 21 -7.87 10.18 -19.88
N GLN A 22 -8.33 11.40 -20.16
CA GLN A 22 -7.45 12.53 -20.40
C GLN A 22 -6.72 12.91 -19.12
N ILE A 23 -7.45 12.98 -18.02
CA ILE A 23 -6.90 13.28 -16.69
C ILE A 23 -5.86 12.23 -16.27
N VAL A 24 -6.15 10.94 -16.50
CA VAL A 24 -5.24 9.83 -16.18
C VAL A 24 -4.00 9.86 -17.06
N ARG A 25 -4.14 10.00 -18.37
CA ARG A 25 -3.00 10.07 -19.32
C ARG A 25 -2.09 11.26 -19.05
N ALA A 26 -2.68 12.42 -18.76
CA ALA A 26 -1.91 13.60 -18.39
C ALA A 26 -1.07 13.35 -17.13
N ASN A 27 -1.66 12.75 -16.09
CA ASN A 27 -0.92 12.42 -14.88
C ASN A 27 0.17 11.36 -15.12
N GLN A 28 -0.11 10.31 -15.87
CA GLN A 28 0.88 9.28 -16.23
C GLN A 28 2.08 9.88 -16.97
N LYS A 29 1.82 10.78 -17.92
CA LYS A 29 2.85 11.48 -18.68
C LYS A 29 3.71 12.39 -17.78
N ASP A 30 3.07 13.12 -16.86
CA ASP A 30 3.78 13.93 -15.86
C ASP A 30 4.66 13.06 -14.95
N VAL A 31 4.15 11.95 -14.43
CA VAL A 31 4.92 11.03 -13.58
C VAL A 31 6.13 10.47 -14.32
N TYR A 32 5.97 10.10 -15.59
CA TYR A 32 7.05 9.61 -16.44
C TYR A 32 8.19 10.65 -16.59
N HIS A 33 7.85 11.91 -16.87
CA HIS A 33 8.86 12.97 -17.02
C HIS A 33 9.54 13.32 -15.70
N VAL A 34 8.80 13.29 -14.59
CA VAL A 34 9.38 13.47 -13.25
C VAL A 34 10.36 12.35 -12.91
N SER A 35 10.04 11.08 -13.21
CA SER A 35 10.96 9.96 -12.96
C SER A 35 12.20 10.04 -13.84
N GLN A 36 12.05 10.43 -15.10
CA GLN A 36 13.18 10.61 -16.00
C GLN A 36 14.11 11.73 -15.54
N LEU A 37 13.55 12.88 -15.13
CA LEU A 37 14.32 13.99 -14.57
C LEU A 37 15.07 13.57 -13.30
N ARG A 38 14.41 12.82 -12.41
CA ARG A 38 15.02 12.27 -11.20
C ARG A 38 16.19 11.36 -11.55
N GLU A 39 16.01 10.39 -12.45
CA GLU A 39 17.06 9.44 -12.84
C GLU A 39 18.30 10.14 -13.42
N GLN A 40 18.08 11.13 -14.31
CA GLN A 40 19.15 11.94 -14.86
C GLN A 40 19.87 12.74 -13.76
N THR A 41 19.11 13.36 -12.86
CA THR A 41 19.66 14.12 -11.73
C THR A 41 20.47 13.22 -10.79
N GLU A 42 19.95 12.03 -10.46
CA GLU A 42 20.66 11.05 -9.64
C GLU A 42 21.94 10.56 -10.32
N SER A 43 21.93 10.33 -11.64
CA SER A 43 23.12 9.92 -12.39
C SER A 43 24.22 10.97 -12.32
N VAL A 44 23.86 12.25 -12.55
CA VAL A 44 24.80 13.38 -12.44
C VAL A 44 25.32 13.51 -11.00
N LEU A 45 24.45 13.53 -10.00
CA LEU A 45 24.84 13.66 -8.60
C LEU A 45 25.72 12.48 -8.14
N ARG A 46 25.43 11.26 -8.61
CA ARG A 46 26.24 10.07 -8.33
C ARG A 46 27.65 10.21 -8.90
N SER A 47 27.77 10.77 -10.10
CA SER A 47 29.08 10.99 -10.76
C SER A 47 29.91 12.10 -10.08
N VAL A 48 29.26 13.16 -9.59
CA VAL A 48 29.95 14.33 -9.02
C VAL A 48 30.21 14.19 -7.52
N LEU A 49 29.21 13.74 -6.76
CA LEU A 49 29.23 13.74 -5.29
C LEU A 49 29.36 12.32 -4.70
N GLY A 50 29.34 11.29 -5.55
CA GLY A 50 29.41 9.89 -5.14
C GLY A 50 28.09 9.33 -4.60
N THR A 51 28.04 8.01 -4.46
CA THR A 51 26.84 7.27 -4.01
C THR A 51 26.45 7.56 -2.56
N ARG A 52 27.43 7.75 -1.66
CA ARG A 52 27.18 7.97 -0.22
C ARG A 52 26.41 9.26 0.05
N TRP A 53 26.75 10.32 -0.67
CA TRP A 53 26.03 11.59 -0.57
C TRP A 53 24.61 11.44 -1.13
N LEU A 54 24.47 10.77 -2.28
CA LEU A 54 23.17 10.54 -2.90
C LEU A 54 22.22 9.76 -1.97
N THR A 55 22.67 8.69 -1.34
CA THR A 55 21.84 7.90 -0.41
C THR A 55 21.42 8.71 0.83
N ARG A 56 22.23 9.69 1.24
CA ARG A 56 21.90 10.56 2.37
C ARG A 56 20.79 11.56 2.04
N TRP A 57 20.75 12.03 0.80
CA TRP A 57 19.87 13.10 0.33
C TRP A 57 18.83 12.64 -0.70
N GLU A 58 18.57 11.34 -0.81
CA GLU A 58 17.68 10.77 -1.83
C GLU A 58 16.27 11.39 -1.77
N LYS A 59 15.75 11.62 -0.56
CA LYS A 59 14.41 12.20 -0.35
C LYS A 59 14.35 13.65 -0.81
N GLU A 60 15.42 14.39 -0.59
CA GLU A 60 15.56 15.78 -1.01
C GLU A 60 15.73 15.86 -2.53
N VAL A 61 16.47 14.95 -3.15
CA VAL A 61 16.60 14.85 -4.61
C VAL A 61 15.25 14.54 -5.26
N ASP A 62 14.45 13.62 -4.71
CA ASP A 62 13.09 13.35 -5.20
C ASP A 62 12.18 14.58 -5.10
N LEU A 63 12.20 15.27 -3.95
CA LEU A 63 11.41 16.47 -3.72
C LEU A 63 11.84 17.62 -4.65
N ILE A 64 13.14 17.85 -4.80
CA ILE A 64 13.69 18.88 -5.69
C ILE A 64 13.31 18.58 -7.14
N SER A 65 13.45 17.33 -7.61
CA SER A 65 13.08 16.95 -8.98
C SER A 65 11.62 17.26 -9.28
N ARG A 66 10.71 16.94 -8.34
CA ARG A 66 9.29 17.28 -8.44
C ARG A 66 9.05 18.79 -8.43
N LEU A 67 9.70 19.51 -7.52
CA LEU A 67 9.56 20.97 -7.42
C LEU A 67 10.11 21.69 -8.65
N VAL A 68 11.20 21.20 -9.24
CA VAL A 68 11.74 21.75 -10.49
C VAL A 68 10.74 21.53 -11.61
N TYR A 69 10.31 20.30 -11.87
CA TYR A 69 9.39 19.99 -12.95
C TYR A 69 8.06 20.76 -12.85
N PHE A 70 7.36 20.63 -11.72
CA PHE A 70 6.07 21.29 -11.55
C PHE A 70 6.21 22.79 -11.24
N GLY A 71 7.33 23.24 -10.68
CA GLY A 71 7.58 24.65 -10.41
C GLY A 71 7.79 25.43 -11.71
N THR A 72 8.58 24.88 -12.64
CA THR A 72 8.81 25.51 -13.95
C THR A 72 7.52 25.61 -14.75
N SER A 73 6.66 24.59 -14.73
CA SER A 73 5.39 24.65 -15.47
C SER A 73 4.33 25.48 -14.71
N SER A 74 4.05 25.14 -13.46
CA SER A 74 2.86 25.63 -12.76
C SER A 74 2.99 27.06 -12.24
N ILE A 75 4.17 27.47 -11.72
CA ILE A 75 4.37 28.81 -11.16
C ILE A 75 4.50 29.88 -12.26
N LEU A 76 5.11 29.52 -13.39
CA LEU A 76 5.26 30.42 -14.54
C LEU A 76 3.97 30.59 -15.37
N GLY A 77 2.87 29.96 -14.96
CA GLY A 77 1.60 30.11 -15.66
C GLY A 77 1.35 29.07 -16.74
N ALA A 78 2.34 28.27 -17.10
CA ALA A 78 2.30 27.29 -18.20
C ALA A 78 1.61 25.97 -17.81
N GLN A 79 1.25 25.18 -18.83
CA GLN A 79 0.77 23.81 -18.68
C GLN A 79 1.94 22.87 -18.33
N THR A 80 1.66 21.76 -17.66
CA THR A 80 2.62 20.65 -17.57
C THR A 80 2.71 19.91 -18.90
N LEU A 81 3.79 19.16 -19.14
CA LEU A 81 3.91 18.36 -20.38
C LEU A 81 2.79 17.33 -20.50
N GLY A 82 2.30 16.79 -19.38
CA GLY A 82 1.13 15.91 -19.38
C GLY A 82 -0.18 16.64 -19.71
N GLU A 83 -0.33 17.87 -19.24
CA GLU A 83 -1.49 18.71 -19.57
C GLU A 83 -1.50 19.12 -21.04
N GLU A 84 -0.35 19.48 -21.59
CA GLU A 84 -0.13 19.78 -23.01
C GLU A 84 -0.36 18.54 -23.88
N TYR A 85 0.16 17.38 -23.47
CA TYR A 85 0.01 16.11 -24.21
C TYR A 85 -1.45 15.72 -24.47
N VAL A 86 -2.37 16.19 -23.62
CA VAL A 86 -3.80 15.83 -23.71
C VAL A 86 -4.70 17.04 -23.90
N ASP A 87 -4.13 18.22 -24.14
CA ASP A 87 -4.88 19.46 -24.37
C ASP A 87 -5.87 19.75 -23.23
N THR A 88 -5.36 19.72 -21.99
CA THR A 88 -6.16 19.99 -20.79
C THR A 88 -5.64 21.18 -20.00
N TRP A 89 -6.56 21.95 -19.42
CA TRP A 89 -6.26 23.15 -18.66
C TRP A 89 -6.83 23.08 -17.25
N GLN A 90 -6.08 23.59 -16.26
CA GLN A 90 -6.56 23.70 -14.89
C GLN A 90 -7.50 24.91 -14.72
N TYR A 91 -8.57 24.69 -13.96
CA TYR A 91 -9.60 25.69 -13.70
C TYR A 91 -10.09 25.60 -12.27
N ASP A 92 -10.17 26.75 -11.61
CA ASP A 92 -10.73 26.87 -10.28
C ASP A 92 -12.25 26.96 -10.35
N VAL A 93 -12.94 26.00 -9.73
CA VAL A 93 -14.40 25.94 -9.71
C VAL A 93 -14.99 27.07 -8.84
N ARG A 94 -14.26 27.54 -7.82
CA ARG A 94 -14.73 28.57 -6.89
C ARG A 94 -14.66 29.95 -7.52
N SER A 95 -13.49 30.31 -8.04
CA SER A 95 -13.24 31.62 -8.66
C SER A 95 -13.66 31.70 -10.13
N ARG A 96 -13.99 30.56 -10.76
CA ARG A 96 -14.33 30.44 -12.18
C ARG A 96 -13.27 31.03 -13.13
N SER A 97 -12.01 30.91 -12.74
CA SER A 97 -10.87 31.43 -13.46
C SER A 97 -9.72 30.42 -13.48
N THR A 98 -8.65 30.74 -14.18
CA THR A 98 -7.39 30.00 -14.01
C THR A 98 -6.90 30.09 -12.56
N PRO A 99 -6.32 29.03 -11.99
CA PRO A 99 -5.87 29.04 -10.60
C PRO A 99 -4.76 30.09 -10.40
N SER A 100 -4.85 30.82 -9.29
CA SER A 100 -3.83 31.81 -8.89
C SER A 100 -2.48 31.13 -8.60
N THR A 101 -1.39 31.89 -8.68
CA THR A 101 -0.03 31.38 -8.40
C THR A 101 0.09 30.73 -7.02
N ARG A 102 -0.62 31.25 -6.02
CA ARG A 102 -0.68 30.68 -4.66
C ARG A 102 -1.37 29.31 -4.64
N LEU A 103 -2.49 29.17 -5.35
CA LEU A 103 -3.21 27.90 -5.47
C LEU A 103 -2.37 26.86 -6.23
N ARG A 104 -1.66 27.28 -7.29
CA ARG A 104 -0.73 26.42 -8.04
C ARG A 104 0.45 25.98 -7.18
N ALA A 105 1.03 26.89 -6.39
CA ALA A 105 2.09 26.54 -5.44
C ALA A 105 1.58 25.57 -4.36
N LEU A 106 0.36 25.76 -3.86
CA LEU A 106 -0.23 24.85 -2.88
C LEU A 106 -0.51 23.47 -3.49
N LEU A 107 -1.00 23.40 -4.73
CA LEU A 107 -1.20 22.15 -5.46
C LEU A 107 0.08 21.31 -5.57
N LEU A 108 1.22 21.98 -5.73
CA LEU A 108 2.55 21.37 -5.80
C LEU A 108 3.03 20.91 -4.42
N LEU A 109 2.90 21.78 -3.41
CA LEU A 109 3.46 21.52 -2.08
C LEU A 109 2.65 20.48 -1.29
N LEU A 110 1.32 20.49 -1.42
CA LEU A 110 0.41 19.65 -0.64
C LEU A 110 0.66 18.13 -0.77
N PRO A 111 0.94 17.55 -1.95
CA PRO A 111 1.27 16.12 -2.07
C PRO A 111 2.71 15.78 -1.65
N ALA A 112 3.67 16.70 -1.79
CA ALA A 112 5.09 16.43 -1.52
C ALA A 112 5.48 16.63 -0.04
N LEU A 113 4.92 17.64 0.62
CA LEU A 113 5.27 18.00 2.00
C LEU A 113 4.95 16.95 3.07
N PRO A 114 3.78 16.26 3.06
CA PRO A 114 3.43 15.34 4.15
C PRO A 114 4.42 14.18 4.30
N ALA A 115 4.89 13.62 3.17
CA ALA A 115 5.88 12.54 3.17
C ALA A 115 7.23 13.02 3.72
N TYR A 116 7.66 14.23 3.32
CA TYR A 116 8.91 14.84 3.78
C TYR A 116 8.85 15.20 5.27
N ILE A 117 7.79 15.90 5.71
CA ILE A 117 7.57 16.30 7.11
C ILE A 117 7.55 15.08 8.00
N ARG A 118 6.84 14.00 7.64
CA ARG A 118 6.84 12.75 8.40
C ARG A 118 8.25 12.19 8.54
N SER A 119 9.00 12.10 7.43
CA SER A 119 10.35 11.52 7.44
C SER A 119 11.30 12.29 8.37
N ARG A 120 11.11 13.60 8.52
CA ARG A 120 11.91 14.45 9.40
C ARG A 120 11.40 14.43 10.84
N LEU A 121 10.09 14.54 11.02
CA LEU A 121 9.45 14.64 12.33
C LEU A 121 9.48 13.33 13.10
N ALA A 122 9.39 12.18 12.41
CA ALA A 122 9.52 10.86 13.01
C ALA A 122 10.89 10.66 13.70
N SER A 123 11.95 11.29 13.18
CA SER A 123 13.29 11.20 13.78
C SER A 123 13.47 12.07 15.05
N ARG A 124 12.54 12.99 15.33
CA ARG A 124 12.64 13.97 16.43
C ARG A 124 11.65 13.74 17.58
N ILE A 125 10.69 12.83 17.41
CA ILE A 125 9.62 12.60 18.40
C ILE A 125 9.95 11.40 19.27
N SER A 126 9.73 11.53 20.57
CA SER A 126 9.91 10.45 21.54
C SER A 126 8.85 9.34 21.34
N PRO A 127 9.25 8.06 21.50
CA PRO A 127 8.40 6.91 21.17
C PRO A 127 7.12 6.82 22.04
N GLU A 128 7.11 7.40 23.25
CA GLU A 128 5.98 7.26 24.20
C GLU A 128 4.87 8.32 24.03
N SER A 129 5.08 9.33 23.18
CA SER A 129 4.10 10.41 23.02
C SER A 129 2.85 9.94 22.25
N ARG A 130 1.67 10.50 22.56
CA ARG A 130 0.44 10.25 21.75
C ARG A 130 0.63 10.60 20.27
N LEU A 131 1.56 11.50 19.97
CA LEU A 131 1.94 11.88 18.62
C LEU A 131 2.60 10.74 17.84
N SER A 132 3.41 9.88 18.49
CA SER A 132 4.02 8.73 17.83
C SER A 132 2.95 7.74 17.32
N LYS A 133 1.93 7.48 18.13
CA LYS A 133 0.76 6.65 17.79
C LYS A 133 -0.06 7.23 16.62
N LEU A 134 -0.23 8.56 16.60
CA LEU A 134 -0.91 9.24 15.49
C LEU A 134 -0.07 9.18 14.20
N LEU A 135 1.24 9.42 14.30
CA LEU A 135 2.19 9.38 13.18
C LEU A 135 2.32 7.97 12.58
N SER A 136 2.20 6.91 13.39
CA SER A 136 2.19 5.53 12.90
C SER A 136 0.89 5.14 12.20
N ALA A 137 -0.26 5.73 12.58
CA ALA A 137 -1.55 5.49 11.93
C ALA A 137 -1.74 6.32 10.63
N LEU A 138 -1.08 7.47 10.54
CA LEU A 138 -1.16 8.40 9.42
C LEU A 138 -0.90 7.78 8.03
N PRO A 139 0.14 6.95 7.79
CA PRO A 139 0.37 6.38 6.46
C PRO A 139 -0.79 5.48 6.01
N TYR A 140 -1.34 4.66 6.90
CA TYR A 140 -2.48 3.80 6.59
C TYR A 140 -3.74 4.63 6.29
N ALA A 141 -3.98 5.69 7.07
CA ALA A 141 -5.09 6.60 6.82
C ALA A 141 -4.91 7.35 5.49
N ALA A 142 -3.70 7.83 5.19
CA ALA A 142 -3.39 8.51 3.93
C ALA A 142 -3.60 7.59 2.72
N GLU A 143 -3.13 6.33 2.81
CA GLU A 143 -3.37 5.33 1.77
C GLU A 143 -4.86 5.11 1.55
N ALA A 144 -5.63 4.85 2.62
CA ALA A 144 -7.07 4.67 2.54
C ALA A 144 -7.78 5.89 1.90
N ILE A 145 -7.41 7.11 2.29
CA ILE A 145 -7.98 8.34 1.71
C ILE A 145 -7.64 8.45 0.22
N THR A 146 -6.42 8.09 -0.20
CA THR A 146 -6.04 8.10 -1.62
C THR A 146 -6.81 7.06 -2.43
N GLU A 147 -6.99 5.84 -1.90
CA GLU A 147 -7.76 4.77 -2.56
C GLU A 147 -9.25 5.14 -2.67
N ILE A 148 -9.83 5.70 -1.60
CA ILE A 148 -11.21 6.21 -1.61
C ILE A 148 -11.38 7.31 -2.65
N ASN A 149 -10.45 8.28 -2.68
CA ASN A 149 -10.51 9.35 -3.66
C ASN A 149 -10.42 8.82 -5.09
N LEU A 150 -9.55 7.83 -5.34
CA LEU A 150 -9.38 7.20 -6.64
C LEU A 150 -10.64 6.43 -7.06
N ALA A 151 -11.28 5.70 -6.14
CA ALA A 151 -12.55 5.02 -6.39
C ALA A 151 -13.63 6.03 -6.81
N VAL A 152 -13.79 7.11 -6.03
CA VAL A 152 -14.75 8.18 -6.33
C VAL A 152 -14.42 8.88 -7.66
N PHE A 153 -13.13 9.04 -8.00
CA PHE A 153 -12.70 9.58 -9.28
C PHE A 153 -13.16 8.72 -10.45
N TYR A 154 -12.97 7.40 -10.40
CA TYR A 154 -13.40 6.53 -11.50
C TYR A 154 -14.91 6.41 -11.60
N LEU A 155 -15.67 6.63 -10.53
CA LEU A 155 -17.13 6.68 -10.56
C LEU A 155 -17.68 8.02 -11.07
N SER A 156 -17.10 9.15 -10.65
CA SER A 156 -17.65 10.50 -10.92
C SER A 156 -16.91 11.32 -11.98
N GLY A 157 -15.65 10.99 -12.27
CA GLY A 157 -14.78 11.71 -13.21
C GLY A 157 -14.34 13.10 -12.77
N SER A 158 -14.47 13.43 -11.47
CA SER A 158 -14.30 14.82 -11.00
C SER A 158 -12.87 15.19 -10.58
N TYR A 159 -12.28 14.51 -9.59
CA TYR A 159 -10.97 14.87 -9.03
C TYR A 159 -10.05 13.66 -8.87
N TYR A 160 -8.94 13.62 -9.62
CA TYR A 160 -7.99 12.50 -9.60
C TYR A 160 -7.12 12.47 -8.33
N THR A 161 -6.60 13.62 -7.88
CA THR A 161 -5.81 13.73 -6.64
C THR A 161 -6.63 14.36 -5.52
N ILE A 162 -6.26 14.05 -4.27
CA ILE A 162 -6.84 14.67 -3.08
C ILE A 162 -6.56 16.18 -3.07
N SER A 163 -5.38 16.59 -3.52
CA SER A 163 -5.00 18.01 -3.60
C SER A 163 -5.96 18.81 -4.49
N ASN A 164 -6.32 18.25 -5.65
CA ASN A 164 -7.29 18.86 -6.56
C ASN A 164 -8.69 18.92 -5.93
N ARG A 165 -9.07 17.91 -5.13
CA ARG A 165 -10.36 17.88 -4.42
C ARG A 165 -10.45 18.96 -3.35
N ILE A 166 -9.44 19.05 -2.47
CA ILE A 166 -9.39 20.02 -1.38
C ILE A 166 -9.44 21.44 -1.94
N LEU A 167 -8.68 21.69 -3.02
CA LEU A 167 -8.61 23.00 -3.66
C LEU A 167 -9.71 23.25 -4.69
N SER A 168 -10.55 22.25 -4.97
CA SER A 168 -11.66 22.35 -5.93
C SER A 168 -11.20 22.76 -7.33
N ILE A 169 -10.06 22.24 -7.77
CA ILE A 169 -9.47 22.52 -9.08
C ILE A 169 -9.82 21.38 -10.03
N ARG A 170 -10.48 21.71 -11.15
CA ARG A 170 -10.92 20.77 -12.18
C ARG A 170 -10.13 21.01 -13.45
N ARG A 171 -10.05 19.97 -14.30
CA ARG A 171 -9.48 20.09 -15.65
C ARG A 171 -10.57 20.24 -16.69
N LEU A 172 -10.35 21.14 -17.66
CA LEU A 172 -11.16 21.25 -18.88
C LEU A 172 -10.36 20.75 -20.08
N SER A 173 -11.06 20.22 -21.07
CA SER A 173 -10.50 19.83 -22.37
C SER A 173 -10.69 20.98 -23.35
N SER A 174 -9.64 21.35 -24.09
CA SER A 174 -9.78 22.27 -25.24
C SER A 174 -10.26 21.54 -26.50
N ILE A 175 -10.12 20.21 -26.56
CA ILE A 175 -10.67 19.40 -27.65
C ILE A 175 -12.19 19.32 -27.50
N PRO A 176 -12.98 19.72 -28.51
CA PRO A 176 -14.43 19.60 -28.48
C PRO A 176 -14.83 18.12 -28.51
N PRO A 177 -15.89 17.73 -27.78
CA PRO A 177 -16.39 16.36 -27.85
C PRO A 177 -16.93 16.09 -29.25
N ASP A 178 -16.46 15.01 -29.87
CA ASP A 178 -17.02 14.52 -31.12
C ASP A 178 -18.47 14.03 -30.86
N PRO A 179 -19.48 14.56 -31.57
CA PRO A 179 -20.88 14.17 -31.36
C PRO A 179 -21.17 12.71 -31.69
N ASN A 180 -20.34 12.08 -32.54
CA ASN A 180 -20.57 10.73 -33.04
C ASN A 180 -19.88 9.63 -32.22
N SER A 181 -18.95 10.00 -31.32
CA SER A 181 -18.23 9.05 -30.48
C SER A 181 -18.53 9.28 -29.00
N ARG A 182 -18.85 8.19 -28.29
CA ARG A 182 -19.00 8.22 -26.84
C ARG A 182 -17.64 7.90 -26.22
N PRO A 183 -17.11 8.73 -25.31
CA PRO A 183 -15.84 8.44 -24.68
C PRO A 183 -15.94 7.15 -23.84
N PRO A 184 -14.87 6.34 -23.77
CA PRO A 184 -14.85 5.13 -22.96
C PRO A 184 -15.08 5.46 -21.47
N SER A 185 -15.98 4.72 -20.83
CA SER A 185 -16.28 4.88 -19.41
C SER A 185 -15.34 4.00 -18.57
N TYR A 186 -14.69 4.60 -17.57
CA TYR A 186 -13.83 3.87 -16.62
C TYR A 186 -14.56 3.58 -15.29
N SER A 187 -15.89 3.69 -15.27
CA SER A 187 -16.70 3.47 -14.08
C SER A 187 -16.58 2.04 -13.53
N PHE A 188 -16.41 1.05 -14.40
CA PHE A 188 -16.19 -0.34 -14.00
C PHE A 188 -14.93 -0.50 -13.13
N LEU A 189 -13.84 0.19 -13.48
CA LEU A 189 -12.62 0.20 -12.66
C LEU A 189 -12.89 0.79 -11.26
N GLY A 190 -13.75 1.81 -11.17
CA GLY A 190 -14.19 2.37 -9.90
C GLY A 190 -14.96 1.39 -9.02
N VAL A 191 -15.81 0.54 -9.61
CA VAL A 191 -16.52 -0.53 -8.90
C VAL A 191 -15.55 -1.58 -8.37
N LEU A 192 -14.58 -2.01 -9.18
CA LEU A 192 -13.56 -2.97 -8.76
C LEU A 192 -12.71 -2.43 -7.59
N ILE A 193 -12.30 -1.17 -7.65
CA ILE A 193 -11.55 -0.53 -6.56
C ILE A 193 -12.43 -0.43 -5.31
N SER A 194 -13.72 -0.11 -5.46
CA SER A 194 -14.67 -0.06 -4.34
C SER A 194 -14.85 -1.42 -3.68
N MET A 195 -14.99 -2.50 -4.46
CA MET A 195 -15.06 -3.87 -3.95
C MET A 195 -13.78 -4.24 -3.19
N ARG A 196 -12.61 -3.93 -3.75
CA ARG A 196 -11.31 -4.16 -3.08
C ARG A 196 -11.23 -3.40 -1.75
N LEU A 197 -11.67 -2.15 -1.71
CA LEU A 197 -11.66 -1.34 -0.49
C LEU A 197 -12.63 -1.90 0.56
N LEU A 198 -13.81 -2.38 0.14
CA LEU A 198 -14.76 -3.06 1.01
C LEU A 198 -14.18 -4.35 1.58
N TYR A 199 -13.50 -5.15 0.77
CA TYR A 199 -12.80 -6.35 1.25
C TYR A 199 -11.72 -6.00 2.28
N LYS A 200 -10.87 -5.00 2.00
CA LYS A 200 -9.86 -4.51 2.97
C LYS A 200 -10.52 -4.07 4.28
N LEU A 201 -11.63 -3.34 4.21
CA LEU A 201 -12.38 -2.90 5.38
C LEU A 201 -12.98 -4.07 6.17
N ALA A 202 -13.55 -5.07 5.48
CA ALA A 202 -14.13 -6.25 6.12
C ALA A 202 -13.06 -7.08 6.87
N VAL A 203 -11.90 -7.29 6.25
CA VAL A 203 -10.76 -7.97 6.90
C VAL A 203 -10.25 -7.17 8.10
N PHE A 204 -10.19 -5.84 7.98
CA PHE A 204 -9.79 -4.97 9.09
C PHE A 204 -10.79 -4.99 10.27
N LEU A 205 -12.09 -5.14 10.01
CA LEU A 205 -13.14 -5.18 11.04
C LEU A 205 -13.32 -6.56 11.69
N LYS A 206 -12.89 -7.65 11.04
CA LYS A 206 -12.98 -9.02 11.56
C LYS A 206 -12.46 -9.19 13.01
N PRO A 207 -11.24 -8.76 13.38
CA PRO A 207 -10.74 -8.90 14.76
C PRO A 207 -11.50 -8.04 15.78
N TYR A 208 -12.07 -6.91 15.35
CA TYR A 208 -12.90 -6.06 16.22
C TYR A 208 -14.25 -6.72 16.52
N TYR A 209 -14.82 -7.41 15.53
CA TYR A 209 -16.07 -8.14 15.67
C TYR A 209 -15.94 -9.39 16.55
N GLU A 210 -14.90 -10.19 16.35
CA GLU A 210 -14.63 -11.40 17.17
C GLU A 210 -14.37 -11.04 18.64
N LYS A 211 -13.63 -9.96 18.90
CA LYS A 211 -13.40 -9.47 20.27
C LYS A 211 -14.70 -9.04 20.96
N ASN A 212 -15.59 -8.34 20.26
CA ASN A 212 -16.86 -7.87 20.81
C ASN A 212 -17.84 -9.01 21.10
N ILE A 213 -17.85 -10.09 20.30
CA ILE A 213 -18.66 -11.29 20.55
C ILE A 213 -18.20 -12.00 21.84
N LEU A 214 -16.88 -12.18 22.02
CA LEU A 214 -16.32 -12.82 23.21
C LEU A 214 -16.59 -12.01 24.48
N THR A 215 -16.56 -10.67 24.42
CA THR A 215 -16.95 -9.82 25.56
C THR A 215 -18.47 -9.67 25.74
N GLY A 216 -19.28 -9.99 24.74
CA GLY A 216 -20.75 -9.91 24.81
C GLY A 216 -21.41 -11.12 25.48
N GLN A 217 -20.64 -12.18 25.76
CA GLN A 217 -21.10 -13.41 26.41
C GLN A 217 -20.53 -13.54 27.84
N GLY A 218 -20.51 -12.42 28.57
CA GLY A 218 -20.15 -12.34 29.98
C GLY A 218 -21.29 -11.77 30.81
N ASP A 219 -22.37 -12.55 30.98
CA ASP A 219 -23.33 -12.47 32.09
C ASP A 219 -24.28 -13.68 32.03
N VAL A 220 -23.74 -14.88 32.26
CA VAL A 220 -24.53 -16.03 32.69
C VAL A 220 -23.82 -16.65 33.88
N SER A 221 -24.40 -16.43 35.05
CA SER A 221 -24.05 -17.04 36.32
C SER A 221 -24.01 -18.56 36.20
N VAL A 222 -22.81 -19.14 36.24
CA VAL A 222 -22.64 -20.58 36.45
C VAL A 222 -22.84 -20.85 37.93
N HIS A 223 -23.90 -21.61 38.21
CA HIS A 223 -24.21 -22.16 39.52
C HIS A 223 -23.01 -22.90 40.10
N GLU A 224 -22.73 -22.58 41.35
CA GLU A 224 -21.81 -23.27 42.24
C GLU A 224 -22.33 -24.68 42.54
N GLU A 225 -21.97 -25.66 41.73
CA GLU A 225 -22.15 -27.08 42.05
C GLU A 225 -20.93 -27.64 42.78
N ARG A 226 -21.12 -27.68 44.10
CA ARG A 226 -20.59 -28.63 45.10
C ARG A 226 -19.68 -29.76 44.58
N ARG A 227 -18.40 -29.66 44.94
CA ARG A 227 -17.41 -30.76 44.93
C ARG A 227 -17.92 -32.00 45.67
N PRO A 228 -17.63 -33.22 45.18
CA PRO A 228 -17.25 -34.34 46.03
C PRO A 228 -15.73 -34.54 46.02
N SER A 229 -15.19 -34.63 47.22
CA SER A 229 -13.82 -34.97 47.56
C SER A 229 -13.45 -36.40 47.14
N THR A 230 -12.37 -36.56 46.38
CA THR A 230 -11.41 -37.66 46.58
C THR A 230 -10.04 -37.19 46.13
N ALA A 231 -9.11 -37.16 47.08
CA ALA A 231 -7.75 -36.69 46.91
C ALA A 231 -6.92 -37.75 46.16
N GLN A 232 -6.51 -37.44 44.94
CA GLN A 232 -5.29 -37.98 44.36
C GLN A 232 -4.33 -36.81 44.15
N LYS A 233 -3.14 -36.91 44.74
CA LYS A 233 -2.09 -35.90 44.68
C LYS A 233 -1.48 -35.93 43.28
N GLU A 234 -1.99 -35.11 42.38
CA GLU A 234 -1.44 -34.99 41.03
C GLU A 234 -0.07 -34.29 41.07
N THR A 235 0.87 -34.81 40.29
CA THR A 235 2.16 -34.16 40.01
C THR A 235 1.99 -33.20 38.84
N TYR A 236 2.67 -32.07 38.89
CA TYR A 236 2.56 -30.99 37.89
C TYR A 236 3.91 -30.75 37.21
N ILE A 237 3.89 -30.51 35.90
CA ILE A 237 5.03 -29.99 35.13
C ILE A 237 4.54 -28.72 34.43
N ASP A 238 5.26 -27.61 34.59
CA ASP A 238 5.02 -26.33 33.93
C ASP A 238 3.54 -25.89 33.87
N THR A 239 2.83 -26.10 34.98
CA THR A 239 1.41 -25.78 35.25
C THR A 239 0.33 -26.78 34.79
N GLN A 240 0.68 -27.88 34.12
CA GLN A 240 -0.30 -28.92 33.77
C GLN A 240 -0.11 -30.20 34.62
N PRO A 241 -1.21 -30.87 35.01
CA PRO A 241 -1.12 -32.13 35.73
C PRO A 241 -0.64 -33.24 34.79
N VAL A 242 0.29 -34.06 35.28
CA VAL A 242 0.93 -35.15 34.53
C VAL A 242 -0.08 -36.18 34.01
N SER A 243 -1.25 -36.29 34.65
CA SER A 243 -2.37 -37.15 34.20
C SER A 243 -2.85 -36.81 32.79
N ILE A 244 -2.85 -35.54 32.40
CA ILE A 244 -3.25 -35.07 31.07
C ILE A 244 -2.15 -35.38 30.04
N LEU A 245 -0.89 -35.16 30.40
CA LEU A 245 0.25 -35.43 29.51
C LEU A 245 0.41 -36.93 29.21
N ALA A 246 0.09 -37.80 30.18
CA ALA A 246 0.13 -39.25 30.02
C ALA A 246 -0.98 -39.83 29.14
N GLN A 247 -2.03 -39.05 28.83
CA GLN A 247 -3.17 -39.46 28.02
C GLN A 247 -3.03 -39.07 26.53
N ILE A 248 -1.93 -38.39 26.16
CA ILE A 248 -1.67 -38.01 24.78
C ILE A 248 -1.31 -39.28 24.00
N PRO A 249 -2.08 -39.66 22.96
CA PRO A 249 -1.73 -40.79 22.12
C PRO A 249 -0.44 -40.43 21.36
N VAL A 250 0.65 -41.15 21.65
CA VAL A 250 1.90 -41.03 20.90
C VAL A 250 1.68 -41.67 19.52
N THR A 251 1.27 -40.87 18.55
CA THR A 251 1.34 -41.25 17.14
C THR A 251 2.74 -40.95 16.65
N ASP A 252 3.53 -41.98 16.38
CA ASP A 252 4.92 -41.87 15.89
C ASP A 252 5.00 -41.26 14.46
N ASP A 253 3.85 -40.99 13.84
CA ASP A 253 3.70 -40.45 12.48
C ASP A 253 3.40 -38.95 12.41
N THR A 254 3.15 -38.27 13.54
CA THR A 254 2.91 -36.82 13.53
C THR A 254 4.22 -36.08 13.27
N ARG A 255 4.29 -35.34 12.16
CA ARG A 255 5.46 -34.54 11.85
C ARG A 255 5.63 -33.44 12.90
N PRO A 256 6.86 -33.05 13.29
CA PRO A 256 7.09 -32.03 14.32
C PRO A 256 6.45 -30.67 14.02
N ASP A 257 6.19 -30.38 12.74
CA ASP A 257 5.51 -29.17 12.26
C ASP A 257 3.99 -29.19 12.42
N GLU A 258 3.40 -30.34 12.77
CA GLU A 258 1.95 -30.53 12.96
C GLU A 258 1.56 -30.83 14.42
N ASP A 259 2.55 -31.07 15.29
CA ASP A 259 2.32 -31.30 16.71
C ASP A 259 2.00 -29.99 17.43
N SER A 260 0.78 -29.89 17.94
CA SER A 260 0.25 -28.71 18.62
C SER A 260 1.03 -28.32 19.88
N PHE A 261 1.85 -29.22 20.43
CA PHE A 261 2.66 -28.97 21.61
C PHE A 261 4.10 -28.51 21.31
N THR A 262 4.59 -28.73 20.09
CA THR A 262 5.95 -28.32 19.66
C THR A 262 5.96 -27.26 18.56
N MET A 263 4.83 -27.00 17.90
CA MET A 263 4.70 -25.98 16.87
C MET A 263 4.92 -24.57 17.42
N LEU A 264 5.85 -23.83 16.82
CA LEU A 264 6.07 -22.42 17.13
C LEU A 264 4.88 -21.59 16.64
N ASP A 265 4.17 -20.92 17.55
CA ASP A 265 3.10 -19.99 17.17
C ASP A 265 3.70 -18.73 16.54
N THR A 266 3.72 -18.69 15.20
CA THR A 266 4.29 -17.57 14.44
C THR A 266 3.52 -16.27 14.58
N SER A 267 2.29 -16.31 15.10
CA SER A 267 1.52 -15.11 15.41
C SER A 267 2.10 -14.30 16.58
N LEU A 268 2.89 -14.95 17.45
CA LEU A 268 3.53 -14.33 18.61
C LEU A 268 4.89 -13.68 18.26
N LEU A 269 5.44 -13.95 17.07
CA LEU A 269 6.72 -13.42 16.63
C LEU A 269 6.62 -11.95 16.18
N THR A 270 7.71 -11.20 16.33
CA THR A 270 7.79 -9.84 15.80
C THR A 270 7.74 -9.84 14.27
N PRO A 271 7.31 -8.74 13.62
CA PRO A 271 7.27 -8.65 12.16
C PRO A 271 8.63 -8.89 11.49
N GLN A 272 9.73 -8.62 12.20
CA GLN A 272 11.10 -8.84 11.71
C GLN A 272 11.45 -10.33 11.71
N GLU A 273 11.10 -11.06 12.76
CA GLU A 273 11.32 -12.52 12.86
C GLU A 273 10.46 -13.29 11.85
N GLN A 274 9.21 -12.86 11.64
CA GLN A 274 8.34 -13.43 10.60
C GLN A 274 8.93 -13.23 9.20
N ALA A 275 9.52 -12.07 8.91
CA ALA A 275 10.13 -11.81 7.61
C ALA A 275 11.35 -12.73 7.33
N VAL A 276 12.14 -13.04 8.37
CA VAL A 276 13.29 -13.96 8.27
C VAL A 276 12.86 -15.40 8.03
N ARG A 277 11.65 -15.80 8.44
CA ARG A 277 11.10 -17.16 8.28
C ARG A 277 10.39 -17.40 6.94
N ARG A 278 10.21 -16.38 6.10
CA ARG A 278 9.52 -16.53 4.80
C ARG A 278 10.43 -17.04 3.69
N CYS A 279 9.86 -17.82 2.80
CA CYS A 279 10.51 -18.27 1.58
C CYS A 279 10.46 -17.16 0.52
N ALA A 280 11.58 -16.82 -0.10
CA ALA A 280 11.58 -15.82 -1.17
C ALA A 280 10.92 -16.29 -2.48
N LEU A 281 10.64 -17.59 -2.62
CA LEU A 281 10.01 -18.18 -3.81
C LEU A 281 8.49 -18.27 -3.69
N CYS A 282 7.96 -18.87 -2.61
CA CYS A 282 6.51 -18.98 -2.39
C CYS A 282 5.91 -17.84 -1.56
N LEU A 283 6.74 -16.99 -0.92
CA LEU A 283 6.34 -15.89 -0.04
C LEU A 283 5.57 -16.31 1.23
N GLU A 284 5.43 -17.61 1.47
CA GLU A 284 4.87 -18.22 2.67
C GLU A 284 5.95 -18.52 3.70
N GLU A 285 5.56 -18.97 4.88
CA GLU A 285 6.50 -19.53 5.86
C GLU A 285 7.25 -20.74 5.27
N ARG A 286 8.55 -20.82 5.54
CA ARG A 286 9.36 -21.92 4.99
C ARG A 286 9.02 -23.26 5.66
N MET A 287 8.26 -24.08 4.95
CA MET A 287 8.08 -25.50 5.27
C MET A 287 9.22 -26.32 4.66
N GLU A 288 9.73 -27.32 5.39
CA GLU A 288 10.83 -28.20 4.94
C GLU A 288 12.02 -27.39 4.42
N SER A 289 12.61 -26.55 5.30
CA SER A 289 13.67 -25.62 4.93
C SER A 289 14.89 -26.33 4.35
N CYS A 290 15.50 -25.73 3.34
CA CYS A 290 16.77 -26.18 2.76
C CYS A 290 17.73 -25.00 2.58
N ALA A 291 19.02 -25.26 2.78
CA ALA A 291 20.09 -24.33 2.47
C ALA A 291 20.74 -24.69 1.14
N THR A 292 20.98 -23.64 0.36
CA THR A 292 21.88 -23.67 -0.79
C THR A 292 23.34 -23.53 -0.33
N GLU A 293 24.32 -23.91 -1.16
CA GLU A 293 25.75 -23.77 -0.81
C GLU A 293 26.18 -22.34 -0.46
N CYS A 294 25.46 -21.35 -1.00
CA CYS A 294 25.68 -19.94 -0.71
C CYS A 294 25.03 -19.46 0.60
N GLY A 295 24.34 -20.34 1.33
CA GLY A 295 23.72 -20.07 2.64
C GLY A 295 22.29 -19.51 2.58
N HIS A 296 21.71 -19.32 1.39
CA HIS A 296 20.31 -18.87 1.27
C HIS A 296 19.32 -20.00 1.54
N LEU A 297 18.23 -19.65 2.22
CA LEU A 297 17.20 -20.57 2.73
C LEU A 297 15.89 -20.49 1.93
N PHE A 298 15.36 -21.64 1.53
CA PHE A 298 14.08 -21.78 0.81
C PHE A 298 13.34 -23.04 1.26
N CYS A 299 12.06 -23.20 0.89
CA CYS A 299 11.40 -24.50 1.02
C CYS A 299 12.05 -25.52 0.08
N TRP A 300 12.20 -26.77 0.52
CA TRP A 300 12.77 -27.86 -0.29
C TRP A 300 12.13 -27.96 -1.68
N ARG A 301 10.79 -28.00 -1.72
CA ARG A 301 10.03 -28.09 -2.99
C ARG A 301 10.25 -26.87 -3.90
N CYS A 302 10.42 -25.69 -3.32
CA CYS A 302 10.65 -24.46 -4.08
C CYS A 302 12.06 -24.43 -4.68
N ALA A 303 13.08 -24.77 -3.89
CA ALA A 303 14.45 -24.83 -4.36
C ALA A 303 14.64 -25.89 -5.45
N VAL A 304 14.08 -27.09 -5.26
CA VAL A 304 14.13 -28.17 -6.26
C VAL A 304 13.38 -27.80 -7.54
N GLY A 305 12.20 -27.17 -7.42
CA GLY A 305 11.44 -26.69 -8.57
C GLY A 305 12.22 -25.67 -9.40
N TRP A 306 12.82 -24.68 -8.73
CA TRP A 306 13.63 -23.66 -9.40
C TRP A 306 14.89 -24.23 -10.05
N ALA A 307 15.64 -25.07 -9.33
CA ALA A 307 16.90 -25.64 -9.81
C ALA A 307 16.76 -26.45 -11.10
N ARG A 308 15.59 -27.05 -11.33
CA ARG A 308 15.27 -27.79 -12.56
C ARG A 308 15.10 -26.88 -13.78
N GLU A 309 14.62 -25.65 -13.58
CA GLU A 309 14.49 -24.66 -14.65
C GLU A 309 15.79 -23.87 -14.84
N LYS A 310 16.38 -23.41 -13.74
CA LYS A 310 17.60 -22.61 -13.72
C LYS A 310 18.50 -23.07 -12.56
N PRO A 311 19.65 -23.72 -12.83
CA PRO A 311 20.57 -24.21 -11.81
C PRO A 311 21.43 -23.07 -11.21
N GLU A 312 20.78 -22.01 -10.72
CA GLU A 312 21.39 -20.88 -10.03
C GLU A 312 20.53 -20.46 -8.83
N CYS A 313 21.16 -19.94 -7.77
CA CYS A 313 20.46 -19.43 -6.60
C CYS A 313 19.57 -18.22 -6.98
N PRO A 314 18.27 -18.21 -6.61
CA PRO A 314 17.36 -17.08 -6.91
C PRO A 314 17.80 -15.72 -6.35
N LEU A 315 18.62 -15.71 -5.29
CA LEU A 315 19.03 -14.48 -4.59
C LEU A 315 20.39 -13.96 -5.05
N CYS A 316 21.42 -14.81 -5.10
CA CYS A 316 22.78 -14.39 -5.45
C CYS A 316 23.30 -14.90 -6.80
N ARG A 317 22.52 -15.72 -7.52
CA ARG A 317 22.88 -16.31 -8.81
C ARG A 317 24.14 -17.19 -8.81
N GLN A 318 24.58 -17.65 -7.64
CA GLN A 318 25.62 -18.69 -7.56
C GLN A 318 25.08 -20.01 -8.13
N ALA A 319 25.93 -20.75 -8.84
CA ALA A 319 25.57 -22.06 -9.40
C ALA A 319 25.01 -22.99 -8.30
N LEU A 320 23.90 -23.67 -8.62
CA LEU A 320 23.16 -24.50 -7.70
C LEU A 320 23.05 -25.93 -8.25
N ASP A 321 23.42 -26.91 -7.43
CA ASP A 321 23.25 -28.33 -7.75
C ASP A 321 22.30 -28.99 -6.73
N LEU A 322 21.39 -29.82 -7.22
CA LEU A 322 20.39 -30.53 -6.42
C LEU A 322 21.03 -31.49 -5.42
N THR A 323 22.18 -32.08 -5.76
CA THR A 323 22.89 -33.03 -4.87
C THR A 323 23.52 -32.35 -3.65
N ARG A 324 23.70 -31.02 -3.72
CA ARG A 324 24.36 -30.18 -2.70
C ARG A 324 23.37 -29.35 -1.88
N LEU A 325 22.06 -29.55 -2.07
CA LEU A 325 21.04 -28.95 -1.20
C LEU A 325 21.04 -29.64 0.16
N LEU A 326 21.18 -28.86 1.23
CA LEU A 326 21.20 -29.38 2.59
C LEU A 326 19.82 -29.17 3.24
N PRO A 327 19.11 -30.24 3.64
CA PRO A 327 17.87 -30.10 4.39
C PRO A 327 18.15 -29.62 5.82
N ILE A 328 17.30 -28.72 6.33
CA ILE A 328 17.40 -28.16 7.67
C ILE A 328 16.12 -28.50 8.43
N TYR A 329 16.29 -29.23 9.53
CA TYR A 329 15.17 -29.78 10.31
C TYR A 329 14.84 -28.98 11.58
N ASN A 330 15.68 -28.04 12.02
CA ASN A 330 15.58 -27.39 13.34
C ASN A 330 15.52 -25.85 13.28
N LEU A 331 14.76 -25.25 12.35
CA LEU A 331 14.82 -23.79 12.15
C LEU A 331 13.45 -23.10 12.18
#